data_AF-A0A7V5H4H4-F1
#
_entry.id   AF-A0A7V5H4H4-F1
#
_cell.length_a   1.000
_cell.length_b   1.000
_cell.length_c   1.000
_cell.angle_alpha   90.00
_cell.angle_beta   90.00
_cell.angle_gamma   90.00
#
_symmetry.space_group_name_H-M   'P 1'
#
loop_
_entity.id
_entity.type
_entity.pdbx_description
1 polymer ?
#
loop_
_entity_poly.entity_id
_entity_poly.type
_entity_poly.pdbx_seq_one_letter_code
_entity_poly.pdbx_strand_id
1 'polypeptide(L)'
;GFAVLGAAIFSLSRFRHEKIPQEAIIGLVYALAAAIAILVIDKAPHGAEHIKELLTGSILWVKWKTIFHAALVYAGVGLFHFIFRDKFLLISNDPEKAYQQGLNVRFWDFLFYVSFGIVITHSVGTAGVLLVFVFLVVPAITSIMITDVLWKQLVIGWSMGLVVSVIGLYISYIADLPSGPTVVTFYGLMLLLVALTLFVLKAPSKTKALAKIGLGVAATIAVAFGFRFIGHYFNHHGHHKHAESHLQAEVVTGEDQSVTHDLNETEPETLLKAYSKTEDWAERLEISRKLTTINKKLGLSKMVQLLKECPYPFLREEVLQEIKKYSGQDFGYDSLKDFEENKKAFEQMEAWLQTLN
;
A
#
# COMPACT_ATOMS: atom_id res chain seq x y z
N GLY A 1 -4.46 -25.22 -4.60
CA GLY A 1 -5.54 -24.97 -5.57
C GLY A 1 -5.14 -23.91 -6.58
N PHE A 2 -5.30 -22.63 -6.24
CA PHE A 2 -5.07 -21.51 -7.16
C PHE A 2 -3.67 -21.45 -7.78
N ALA A 3 -2.59 -21.72 -7.02
CA ALA A 3 -1.23 -21.76 -7.56
C ALA A 3 -1.05 -22.81 -8.68
N VAL A 4 -1.70 -23.98 -8.54
CA VAL A 4 -1.65 -25.05 -9.54
C VAL A 4 -2.45 -24.66 -10.79
N LEU A 5 -3.61 -24.02 -10.61
CA LEU A 5 -4.41 -23.49 -11.71
C LEU A 5 -3.65 -22.39 -12.47
N GLY A 6 -3.01 -21.46 -11.76
CA GLY A 6 -2.13 -20.45 -12.36
C GLY A 6 -0.98 -21.09 -13.13
N ALA A 7 -0.32 -22.10 -12.56
CA ALA A 7 0.74 -22.85 -13.23
C ALA A 7 0.28 -23.53 -14.52
N ALA A 8 -0.94 -24.09 -14.53
CA ALA A 8 -1.54 -24.64 -15.74
C ALA A 8 -1.78 -23.55 -16.80
N ILE A 9 -2.32 -22.40 -16.41
CA ILE A 9 -2.53 -21.26 -17.32
C ILE A 9 -1.22 -20.77 -17.91
N PHE A 10 -0.17 -20.56 -17.08
CA PHE A 10 1.14 -20.09 -17.57
C PHE A 10 1.83 -21.11 -18.48
N SER A 11 1.77 -22.40 -18.14
CA SER A 11 2.29 -23.48 -18.98
C SER A 11 1.57 -23.55 -20.34
N LEU A 12 0.25 -23.36 -20.36
CA LEU A 12 -0.55 -23.36 -21.59
C LEU A 12 -0.42 -22.07 -22.41
N SER A 13 -0.20 -20.94 -21.74
CA SER A 13 -0.01 -19.63 -22.37
C SER A 13 1.34 -19.49 -23.05
N ARG A 14 2.28 -20.42 -22.81
CA ARG A 14 3.60 -20.37 -23.43
C ARG A 14 3.48 -20.69 -24.92
N PHE A 15 3.67 -19.68 -25.76
CA PHE A 15 3.62 -19.84 -27.21
C PHE A 15 5.04 -19.94 -27.79
N ARG A 16 5.19 -20.72 -28.87
CA ARG A 16 6.49 -21.02 -29.48
C ARG A 16 7.22 -19.79 -30.06
N HIS A 17 6.51 -18.68 -30.25
CA HIS A 17 7.05 -17.41 -30.75
C HIS A 17 6.47 -16.26 -29.92
N GLU A 18 7.03 -16.02 -28.74
CA GLU A 18 6.60 -14.92 -27.87
C GLU A 18 7.26 -13.61 -28.27
N LYS A 19 6.44 -12.62 -28.64
CA LYS A 19 6.89 -11.22 -28.79
C LYS A 19 6.98 -10.50 -27.43
N ILE A 20 6.33 -11.04 -26.41
CA ILE A 20 6.22 -10.45 -25.07
C ILE A 20 7.04 -11.33 -24.12
N PRO A 21 8.01 -10.78 -23.37
CA PRO A 21 8.78 -11.55 -22.41
C PRO A 21 7.87 -12.11 -21.31
N GLN A 22 8.10 -13.37 -20.95
CA GLN A 22 7.25 -14.10 -20.02
C GLN A 22 7.25 -13.49 -18.61
N GLU A 23 8.34 -12.85 -18.22
CA GLU A 23 8.50 -12.08 -16.98
C GLU A 23 7.50 -10.91 -16.91
N ALA A 24 7.22 -10.25 -18.04
CA ALA A 24 6.24 -9.17 -18.09
C ALA A 24 4.81 -9.69 -17.88
N ILE A 25 4.50 -10.88 -18.41
CA ILE A 25 3.19 -11.53 -18.20
C ILE A 25 3.05 -11.92 -16.74
N ILE A 26 4.08 -12.53 -16.14
CA ILE A 26 4.09 -12.90 -14.71
C ILE A 26 3.88 -11.66 -13.84
N GLY A 27 4.58 -10.56 -14.14
CA GLY A 27 4.44 -9.30 -13.41
C GLY A 27 3.05 -8.68 -13.53
N LEU A 28 2.46 -8.70 -14.73
CA LEU A 28 1.10 -8.20 -14.96
C LEU A 28 0.07 -9.03 -14.20
N VAL A 29 0.14 -10.36 -14.30
CA VAL A 29 -0.77 -11.27 -13.58
C VAL A 29 -0.63 -11.09 -12.07
N TYR A 30 0.60 -10.88 -11.58
CA TYR A 30 0.85 -10.59 -10.17
C TYR A 30 0.15 -9.30 -9.72
N ALA A 31 0.31 -8.21 -10.48
CA ALA A 31 -0.33 -6.93 -10.20
C ALA A 31 -1.87 -7.03 -10.24
N LEU A 32 -2.42 -7.75 -11.23
CA LEU A 32 -3.86 -7.99 -11.33
C LEU A 32 -4.39 -8.81 -10.15
N ALA A 33 -3.69 -9.88 -9.76
CA ALA A 33 -4.08 -10.71 -8.62
C ALA A 33 -4.05 -9.92 -7.31
N ALA A 34 -3.01 -9.09 -7.10
CA ALA A 34 -2.92 -8.19 -5.95
C ALA A 34 -4.05 -7.17 -5.93
N ALA A 35 -4.37 -6.54 -7.07
CA ALA A 35 -5.46 -5.58 -7.18
C ALA A 35 -6.82 -6.23 -6.88
N ILE A 36 -7.09 -7.42 -7.42
CA ILE A 36 -8.32 -8.18 -7.12
C ILE A 36 -8.39 -8.51 -5.63
N ALA A 37 -7.29 -8.95 -5.01
CA ALA A 37 -7.25 -9.25 -3.58
C ALA A 37 -7.60 -8.01 -2.73
N ILE A 38 -7.05 -6.84 -3.09
CA ILE A 38 -7.37 -5.56 -2.44
C ILE A 38 -8.85 -5.23 -2.59
N LEU A 39 -9.40 -5.31 -3.81
CA LEU A 39 -10.81 -5.00 -4.08
C LEU A 39 -11.79 -5.91 -3.31
N VAL A 40 -11.42 -7.17 -3.10
CA VAL A 40 -12.23 -8.11 -2.30
C VAL A 40 -12.25 -7.72 -0.82
N ILE A 41 -11.14 -7.19 -0.30
CA ILE A 41 -10.96 -6.87 1.12
C ILE A 41 -11.46 -5.47 1.46
N ASP A 42 -11.45 -4.56 0.49
CA ASP A 42 -11.90 -3.18 0.65
C ASP A 42 -13.31 -3.07 1.25
N LYS A 43 -14.19 -4.04 0.96
CA LYS A 43 -15.57 -4.10 1.47
C LYS A 43 -15.71 -4.66 2.89
N ALA A 44 -14.62 -5.10 3.52
CA ALA A 44 -14.67 -5.70 4.85
C ALA A 44 -14.55 -4.63 5.96
N PRO A 45 -15.24 -4.81 7.10
CA PRO A 45 -14.91 -4.08 8.33
C PRO A 45 -13.43 -4.32 8.67
N HIS A 46 -12.65 -3.24 8.81
CA HIS A 46 -11.18 -3.28 8.94
C HIS A 46 -10.39 -3.64 7.66
N GLY A 47 -10.97 -3.45 6.48
CA GLY A 47 -10.31 -3.73 5.20
C GLY A 47 -8.97 -3.00 5.01
N ALA A 48 -8.88 -1.73 5.42
CA ALA A 48 -7.64 -0.94 5.30
C ALA A 48 -6.45 -1.53 6.07
N GLU A 49 -6.68 -2.09 7.26
CA GLU A 49 -5.64 -2.74 8.07
C GLU A 49 -5.20 -4.06 7.44
N HIS A 50 -6.15 -4.88 6.97
CA HIS A 50 -5.85 -6.12 6.25
C HIS A 50 -5.10 -5.87 4.94
N ILE A 51 -5.45 -4.82 4.20
CA ILE A 51 -4.73 -4.43 2.98
C ILE A 51 -3.28 -4.05 3.33
N LYS A 52 -3.08 -3.26 4.38
CA LYS A 52 -1.73 -2.89 4.86
C LYS A 52 -0.93 -4.13 5.24
N GLU A 53 -1.52 -5.06 6.00
CA GLU A 53 -0.86 -6.30 6.40
C GLU A 53 -0.53 -7.19 5.19
N LEU A 54 -1.43 -7.31 4.22
CA LEU A 54 -1.17 -8.08 2.99
C LEU A 54 -0.07 -7.49 2.12
N LEU A 55 -0.02 -6.17 1.99
CA LEU A 55 0.99 -5.49 1.17
C LEU A 55 2.38 -5.58 1.80
N THR A 56 2.47 -5.38 3.11
CA THR A 56 3.74 -5.18 3.81
C THR A 56 4.23 -6.40 4.61
N GLY A 57 3.32 -7.34 4.89
CA GLY A 57 3.59 -8.53 5.69
C GLY A 57 3.92 -8.21 7.15
N SER A 58 4.28 -9.26 7.88
CA SER A 58 4.67 -9.18 9.28
C SER A 58 6.08 -9.75 9.49
N ILE A 59 7.02 -9.39 8.59
CA ILE A 59 8.37 -9.97 8.54
C ILE A 59 9.14 -9.88 9.86
N LEU A 60 8.87 -8.84 10.67
CA LEU A 60 9.48 -8.64 11.99
C LEU A 60 8.96 -9.62 13.06
N TRP A 61 7.75 -10.14 12.89
CA TRP A 61 7.06 -11.00 13.86
C TRP A 61 7.13 -12.49 13.50
N VAL A 62 7.92 -12.84 12.48
CA VAL A 62 8.06 -14.23 12.01
C VAL A 62 8.76 -15.08 13.08
N LYS A 63 8.08 -16.15 13.50
CA LYS A 63 8.62 -17.10 14.50
C LYS A 63 9.61 -18.07 13.86
N TRP A 64 10.56 -18.56 14.66
CA TRP A 64 11.53 -19.59 14.24
C TRP A 64 10.89 -20.83 13.62
N LYS A 65 9.72 -21.26 14.11
CA LYS A 65 8.96 -22.37 13.52
C LYS A 65 8.62 -22.07 12.05
N THR A 66 8.11 -20.89 11.75
CA THR A 66 7.77 -20.47 10.38
C THR A 66 9.01 -20.43 9.49
N ILE A 67 10.13 -19.93 10.01
CA ILE A 67 11.43 -19.92 9.30
C ILE A 67 11.88 -21.34 8.97
N PHE A 68 11.80 -22.27 9.91
CA PHE A 68 12.18 -23.66 9.68
C PHE A 68 11.30 -24.34 8.62
N HIS A 69 9.99 -24.10 8.65
CA HIS A 69 9.08 -24.63 7.64
C HIS A 69 9.38 -24.03 6.25
N ALA A 70 9.61 -22.72 6.17
CA ALA A 70 10.02 -22.06 4.94
C ALA A 70 11.33 -22.65 4.41
N ALA A 71 12.34 -22.81 5.27
CA ALA A 71 13.63 -23.38 4.91
C ALA A 71 13.49 -24.81 4.37
N LEU A 72 12.67 -25.65 5.00
CA LEU A 72 12.43 -27.02 4.55
C LEU A 72 11.75 -27.06 3.17
N VAL A 73 10.70 -26.25 2.98
CA VAL A 73 9.98 -26.15 1.69
C VAL A 73 10.90 -25.63 0.59
N TYR A 74 11.65 -24.55 0.87
CA TYR A 74 12.55 -23.94 -0.12
C TYR A 74 13.76 -24.82 -0.40
N ALA A 75 14.28 -25.56 0.58
CA ALA A 75 15.32 -26.56 0.37
C ALA A 75 14.81 -27.71 -0.51
N GLY A 76 13.56 -28.19 -0.30
CA GLY A 76 12.94 -29.19 -1.16
C GLY A 76 12.77 -28.71 -2.60
N VAL A 77 12.27 -27.49 -2.80
CA VAL A 77 12.14 -26.87 -4.13
C VAL A 77 13.52 -26.63 -4.77
N GLY A 78 14.50 -26.18 -3.99
CA GLY A 78 15.87 -25.97 -4.45
C GLY A 78 16.55 -27.27 -4.86
N LEU A 79 16.38 -28.33 -4.07
CA LEU A 79 16.88 -29.67 -4.39
C LEU A 79 16.22 -30.23 -5.66
N PHE A 80 14.92 -30.04 -5.82
CA PHE A 80 14.19 -30.40 -7.04
C PHE A 80 14.78 -29.71 -8.27
N HIS A 81 15.01 -28.39 -8.22
CA HIS A 81 15.64 -27.66 -9.32
C HIS A 81 17.10 -28.05 -9.53
N PHE A 82 17.83 -28.38 -8.48
CA PHE A 82 19.22 -28.81 -8.58
C PHE A 82 19.36 -30.17 -9.28
N ILE A 83 18.50 -31.15 -8.94
CA ILE A 83 18.48 -32.47 -9.55
C ILE A 83 18.10 -32.38 -11.04
N PHE A 84 17.08 -31.59 -11.36
CA PHE A 84 16.57 -31.47 -12.73
C PHE A 84 17.13 -30.27 -13.50
N ARG A 85 18.25 -29.69 -13.03
CA ARG A 85 18.80 -28.44 -13.57
C ARG A 85 19.09 -28.52 -15.06
N ASP A 86 19.59 -29.64 -15.56
CA ASP A 86 20.00 -29.77 -16.96
C ASP A 86 18.78 -29.67 -17.89
N LYS A 87 17.62 -30.19 -17.44
CA LYS A 87 16.35 -30.10 -18.19
C LYS A 87 15.79 -28.69 -18.18
N PHE A 88 15.74 -28.05 -17.00
CA PHE A 88 15.27 -26.67 -16.88
C PHE A 88 16.14 -25.70 -17.69
N LEU A 89 17.46 -25.87 -17.62
CA LEU A 89 18.40 -25.03 -18.37
C LEU A 89 18.31 -25.23 -19.87
N LEU A 90 18.13 -26.47 -20.32
CA LEU A 90 17.92 -26.73 -21.74
C LEU A 90 16.64 -26.06 -22.25
N ILE A 91 15.55 -26.14 -21.49
CA ILE A 91 14.26 -25.53 -21.84
C ILE A 91 14.30 -24.01 -21.80
N SER A 92 15.05 -23.40 -20.88
CA SER A 92 15.20 -21.94 -20.80
C SER A 92 16.13 -21.38 -21.86
N ASN A 93 17.23 -22.06 -22.18
CA ASN A 93 18.24 -21.56 -23.12
C ASN A 93 17.94 -21.90 -24.58
N ASP A 94 17.37 -23.08 -24.85
CA ASP A 94 17.11 -23.56 -26.21
C ASP A 94 15.86 -24.48 -26.24
N PRO A 95 14.65 -23.89 -26.21
CA PRO A 95 13.40 -24.65 -26.23
C PRO A 95 13.29 -25.58 -27.45
N GLU A 96 13.78 -25.13 -28.62
CA GLU A 96 13.77 -25.88 -29.87
C GLU A 96 14.60 -27.16 -29.77
N LYS A 97 15.81 -27.09 -29.20
CA LYS A 97 16.60 -28.30 -28.90
C LYS A 97 15.91 -29.20 -27.88
N ALA A 98 15.23 -28.65 -26.87
CA ALA A 98 14.48 -29.45 -25.91
C ALA A 98 13.35 -30.25 -26.61
N TYR A 99 12.62 -29.62 -27.52
CA TYR A 99 11.61 -30.30 -28.34
C TYR A 99 12.21 -31.38 -29.25
N GLN A 100 13.36 -31.12 -29.88
CA GLN A 100 14.05 -32.09 -30.73
C GLN A 100 14.55 -33.31 -29.94
N GLN A 101 14.93 -33.12 -28.67
CA GLN A 101 15.31 -34.21 -27.76
C GLN A 101 14.11 -34.96 -27.17
N GLY A 102 12.87 -34.66 -27.61
CA GLY A 102 11.66 -35.32 -27.15
C GLY A 102 11.21 -34.93 -25.74
N LEU A 103 11.75 -33.85 -25.18
CA LEU A 103 11.29 -33.36 -23.88
C LEU A 103 9.91 -32.73 -24.02
N ASN A 104 9.02 -33.08 -23.08
CA ASN A 104 7.73 -32.42 -22.96
C ASN A 104 7.91 -31.06 -22.27
N VAL A 105 8.23 -30.02 -23.06
CA VAL A 105 8.48 -28.65 -22.57
C VAL A 105 7.33 -28.14 -21.70
N ARG A 106 6.07 -28.35 -22.11
CA ARG A 106 4.89 -27.91 -21.35
C ARG A 106 4.82 -28.53 -19.97
N PHE A 107 5.13 -29.82 -19.85
CA PHE A 107 5.14 -30.51 -18.56
C PHE A 107 6.21 -29.95 -17.61
N TRP A 108 7.42 -29.71 -18.13
CA TRP A 108 8.50 -29.13 -17.33
C TRP A 108 8.22 -27.68 -16.95
N ASP A 109 7.63 -26.89 -17.84
CA ASP A 109 7.15 -25.53 -17.53
C ASP A 109 6.07 -25.56 -16.46
N PHE A 110 5.13 -26.51 -16.54
CA PHE A 110 4.12 -26.69 -15.50
C PHE A 110 4.77 -26.98 -14.14
N LEU A 111 5.75 -27.89 -14.08
CA LEU A 111 6.47 -28.19 -12.84
C LEU A 111 7.25 -26.98 -12.31
N PHE A 112 7.86 -26.21 -13.20
CA PHE A 112 8.51 -24.95 -12.86
C PHE A 112 7.51 -23.97 -12.23
N TYR A 113 6.36 -23.71 -12.87
CA TYR A 113 5.37 -22.79 -12.34
C TYR A 113 4.68 -23.28 -11.08
N VAL A 114 4.48 -24.60 -10.91
CA VAL A 114 3.95 -25.16 -9.66
C VAL A 114 4.93 -24.94 -8.52
N SER A 115 6.20 -25.29 -8.72
CA SER A 115 7.23 -25.11 -7.68
C SER A 115 7.47 -23.64 -7.35
N PHE A 116 7.47 -22.77 -8.36
CA PHE A 116 7.48 -21.32 -8.20
C PHE A 116 6.26 -20.81 -7.41
N GLY A 117 5.06 -21.28 -7.77
CA GLY A 117 3.81 -20.94 -7.09
C GLY A 117 3.79 -21.37 -5.62
N ILE A 118 4.40 -22.51 -5.28
CA ILE A 118 4.58 -22.95 -3.88
C ILE A 118 5.46 -21.95 -3.11
N VAL A 119 6.60 -21.55 -3.69
CA VAL A 119 7.51 -20.56 -3.08
C VAL A 119 6.82 -19.21 -2.89
N ILE A 120 6.08 -18.72 -3.89
CA ILE A 120 5.35 -17.46 -3.80
C ILE A 120 4.27 -17.54 -2.73
N THR A 121 3.42 -18.56 -2.78
CA THR A 121 2.28 -18.69 -1.85
C THR A 121 2.75 -18.71 -0.40
N HIS A 122 3.82 -19.46 -0.13
CA HIS A 122 4.38 -19.54 1.23
C HIS A 122 5.06 -18.22 1.65
N SER A 123 5.79 -17.59 0.73
CA SER A 123 6.49 -16.31 1.03
C SER A 123 5.50 -15.16 1.26
N VAL A 124 4.41 -15.06 0.48
CA VAL A 124 3.45 -13.95 0.58
C VAL A 124 2.77 -13.94 1.94
N GLY A 125 2.44 -15.11 2.50
CA GLY A 125 1.82 -15.18 3.83
C GLY A 125 2.72 -14.69 4.97
N THR A 126 4.02 -14.45 4.75
CA THR A 126 4.95 -13.98 5.79
C THR A 126 5.52 -12.60 5.46
N ALA A 127 6.03 -12.42 4.25
CA ALA A 127 6.66 -11.19 3.81
C ALA A 127 5.67 -10.19 3.19
N GLY A 128 4.48 -10.63 2.81
CA GLY A 128 3.53 -9.78 2.08
C GLY A 128 3.82 -9.70 0.58
N VAL A 129 2.88 -9.13 -0.15
CA VAL A 129 2.85 -9.10 -1.62
C VAL A 129 4.01 -8.24 -2.17
N LEU A 130 4.23 -7.03 -1.64
CA LEU A 130 5.24 -6.14 -2.21
C LEU A 130 6.67 -6.70 -2.10
N LEU A 131 7.00 -7.28 -0.94
CA LEU A 131 8.31 -7.88 -0.70
C LEU A 131 8.57 -9.09 -1.59
N VAL A 132 7.59 -9.99 -1.72
CA VAL A 132 7.76 -11.16 -2.58
C VAL A 132 7.99 -10.74 -4.03
N PHE A 133 7.22 -9.78 -4.53
CA PHE A 133 7.42 -9.28 -5.89
C PHE A 133 8.84 -8.75 -6.11
N VAL A 134 9.33 -7.91 -5.20
CA VAL A 134 10.65 -7.29 -5.34
C VAL A 134 11.78 -8.32 -5.24
N PHE A 135 11.66 -9.32 -4.36
CA PHE A 135 12.63 -10.40 -4.21
C PHE A 135 12.75 -11.28 -5.46
N LEU A 136 11.67 -11.41 -6.23
CA LEU A 136 11.67 -12.20 -7.46
C LEU A 136 12.25 -11.40 -8.64
N VAL A 137 11.85 -10.14 -8.77
CA VAL A 137 12.11 -9.36 -9.98
C VAL A 137 13.48 -8.69 -9.93
N VAL A 138 13.79 -7.99 -8.84
CA VAL A 138 14.96 -7.10 -8.80
C VAL A 138 16.29 -7.87 -8.82
N PRO A 139 16.50 -8.91 -8.00
CA PRO A 139 17.71 -9.72 -8.07
C PRO A 139 17.94 -10.35 -9.44
N ALA A 140 16.87 -10.87 -10.07
CA ALA A 140 16.93 -11.49 -11.38
C ALA A 140 17.39 -10.50 -12.45
N ILE A 141 16.70 -9.35 -12.58
CA ILE A 141 17.05 -8.30 -13.54
C ILE A 141 18.49 -7.81 -13.30
N THR A 142 18.83 -7.50 -12.05
CA THR A 142 20.17 -6.99 -11.70
C THR A 142 21.26 -7.98 -12.09
N SER A 143 21.04 -9.26 -11.84
CA SER A 143 22.01 -10.31 -12.14
C SER A 143 22.24 -10.50 -13.65
N ILE A 144 21.17 -10.47 -14.46
CA ILE A 144 21.21 -10.57 -15.92
C ILE A 144 21.90 -9.35 -16.53
N MET A 145 21.72 -8.16 -15.95
CA MET A 145 22.42 -6.94 -16.40
C MET A 145 23.94 -7.01 -16.22
N ILE A 146 24.42 -7.80 -15.25
CA ILE A 146 25.84 -7.89 -14.86
C ILE A 146 26.56 -9.02 -15.61
N THR A 147 25.93 -10.18 -15.81
CA THR A 147 26.59 -11.39 -16.32
C THR A 147 25.63 -12.34 -17.04
N ASP A 148 26.12 -12.98 -18.11
CA ASP A 148 25.37 -14.01 -18.86
C ASP A 148 25.52 -15.43 -18.27
N VAL A 149 26.41 -15.59 -17.28
CA VAL A 149 26.67 -16.89 -16.64
C VAL A 149 25.71 -17.14 -15.49
N LEU A 150 24.84 -18.16 -15.62
CA LEU A 150 23.79 -18.49 -14.64
C LEU A 150 24.29 -18.64 -13.20
N TRP A 151 25.37 -19.38 -12.94
CA TRP A 151 25.82 -19.59 -11.56
C TRP A 151 26.20 -18.27 -10.89
N LYS A 152 26.79 -17.33 -11.65
CA LYS A 152 27.09 -15.98 -11.17
C LYS A 152 25.81 -15.20 -10.95
N GLN A 153 24.81 -15.36 -11.81
CA GLN A 153 23.51 -14.72 -11.63
C GLN A 153 22.85 -15.15 -10.31
N LEU A 154 22.87 -16.44 -9.99
CA LEU A 154 22.35 -16.98 -8.73
C LEU A 154 23.09 -16.42 -7.51
N VAL A 155 24.43 -16.39 -7.55
CA VAL A 155 25.24 -15.84 -6.44
C VAL A 155 24.98 -14.35 -6.24
N ILE A 156 24.90 -13.57 -7.32
CA ILE A 156 24.54 -12.14 -7.26
C ILE A 156 23.14 -11.99 -6.67
N GLY A 157 22.18 -12.79 -7.14
CA GLY A 157 20.79 -12.73 -6.68
C GLY A 157 20.65 -13.01 -5.18
N TRP A 158 21.30 -14.07 -4.68
CA TRP A 158 21.29 -14.41 -3.25
C TRP A 158 22.01 -13.37 -2.40
N SER A 159 23.19 -12.91 -2.85
CA SER A 159 23.98 -11.92 -2.12
C SER A 159 23.26 -10.58 -2.04
N MET A 160 22.68 -10.13 -3.15
CA MET A 160 21.83 -8.93 -3.20
C MET A 160 20.60 -9.11 -2.32
N GLY A 161 19.98 -10.29 -2.39
CA GLY A 161 18.86 -10.72 -1.56
C GLY A 161 19.11 -10.44 -0.08
N LEU A 162 20.25 -10.93 0.41
CA LEU A 162 20.67 -10.80 1.79
C LEU A 162 21.10 -9.37 2.14
N VAL A 163 22.02 -8.78 1.38
CA VAL A 163 22.63 -7.49 1.72
C VAL A 163 21.61 -6.36 1.67
N VAL A 164 20.80 -6.28 0.61
CA VAL A 164 19.82 -5.21 0.46
C VAL A 164 18.70 -5.33 1.49
N SER A 165 18.25 -6.55 1.79
CA SER A 165 17.25 -6.77 2.84
C SER A 165 17.77 -6.38 4.22
N VAL A 166 19.01 -6.76 4.57
CA VAL A 166 19.62 -6.38 5.86
C VAL A 166 19.74 -4.86 5.99
N ILE A 167 20.24 -4.19 4.94
CA ILE A 167 20.35 -2.72 4.94
C ILE A 167 18.96 -2.08 5.04
N GLY A 168 17.99 -2.53 4.25
CA GLY A 168 16.64 -1.98 4.26
C GLY A 168 15.93 -2.16 5.61
N LEU A 169 16.08 -3.33 6.25
CA LEU A 169 15.55 -3.60 7.58
C LEU A 169 16.24 -2.76 8.66
N TYR A 170 17.57 -2.61 8.58
CA TYR A 170 18.33 -1.79 9.52
C TYR A 170 17.92 -0.31 9.43
N ILE A 171 17.74 0.21 8.22
CA ILE A 171 17.27 1.59 8.02
C ILE A 171 15.81 1.74 8.47
N SER A 172 14.94 0.76 8.19
CA SER A 172 13.56 0.75 8.69
C SER A 172 13.52 0.84 10.22
N TYR A 173 14.40 0.11 10.91
CA TYR A 173 14.50 0.13 12.37
C TYR A 173 14.94 1.50 12.92
N ILE A 174 15.96 2.13 12.33
CA ILE A 174 16.48 3.41 12.82
C ILE A 174 15.54 4.57 12.48
N ALA A 175 14.92 4.55 11.31
CA ALA A 175 14.06 5.62 10.82
C ALA A 175 12.58 5.45 11.22
N ASP A 176 12.24 4.40 11.99
CA ASP A 176 10.87 4.03 12.39
C ASP A 176 9.91 3.96 11.18
N LEU A 177 10.40 3.40 10.07
CA LEU A 177 9.65 3.27 8.82
C LEU A 177 9.04 1.87 8.68
N PRO A 178 7.90 1.72 7.98
CA PRO A 178 7.36 0.41 7.64
C PRO A 178 8.38 -0.48 6.93
N SER A 179 8.67 -1.66 7.47
CA SER A 179 9.76 -2.53 7.02
C SER A 179 9.61 -3.02 5.58
N GLY A 180 8.41 -3.49 5.20
CA GLY A 180 8.13 -3.93 3.82
C GLY A 180 8.41 -2.84 2.76
N PRO A 181 7.72 -1.69 2.81
CA PRO A 181 7.95 -0.58 1.87
C PRO A 181 9.39 -0.06 1.87
N THR A 182 10.04 -0.01 3.04
CA THR A 182 11.44 0.40 3.14
C THR A 182 12.36 -0.56 2.38
N VAL A 183 12.26 -1.86 2.64
CA VAL A 183 13.07 -2.86 1.92
C VAL A 183 12.81 -2.79 0.42
N VAL A 184 11.55 -2.71 -0.03
CA VAL A 184 11.19 -2.56 -1.45
C VAL A 184 11.87 -1.34 -2.07
N THR A 185 11.87 -0.21 -1.37
CA THR A 185 12.54 1.03 -1.81
C THR A 185 14.04 0.81 -1.99
N PHE A 186 14.70 0.15 -1.04
CA PHE A 186 16.13 -0.17 -1.14
C PHE A 186 16.48 -1.10 -2.30
N TYR A 187 15.61 -2.08 -2.62
CA TYR A 187 15.78 -2.88 -3.83
C TYR A 187 15.65 -2.04 -5.10
N GLY A 188 14.64 -1.17 -5.19
CA GLY A 188 14.47 -0.25 -6.32
C GLY A 188 15.67 0.68 -6.50
N LEU A 189 16.18 1.25 -5.41
CA LEU A 189 17.37 2.09 -5.41
C LEU A 189 18.60 1.30 -5.86
N MET A 190 18.80 0.09 -5.35
CA MET A 190 19.95 -0.75 -5.74
C MET A 190 19.91 -1.10 -7.23
N LEU A 191 18.73 -1.47 -7.78
CA LEU A 191 18.57 -1.72 -9.21
C LEU A 191 18.94 -0.49 -10.04
N LEU A 192 18.43 0.68 -9.65
CA LEU A 192 18.71 1.95 -10.31
C LEU A 192 20.21 2.29 -10.26
N LEU A 193 20.86 2.10 -9.11
CA LEU A 193 22.29 2.32 -8.95
C LEU A 193 23.11 1.40 -9.87
N VAL A 194 22.78 0.11 -9.93
CA VAL A 194 23.46 -0.83 -10.84
C VAL A 194 23.23 -0.44 -12.30
N ALA A 195 22.00 -0.10 -12.69
CA ALA A 195 21.67 0.31 -14.05
C ALA A 195 22.44 1.56 -14.48
N LEU A 196 22.47 2.59 -13.64
CA LEU A 196 23.22 3.82 -13.91
C LEU A 196 24.73 3.57 -13.96
N THR A 197 25.26 2.74 -13.06
CA THR A 197 26.69 2.39 -13.03
C THR A 197 27.08 1.70 -14.33
N LEU A 198 26.31 0.69 -14.77
CA LEU A 198 26.57 -0.01 -16.03
C LEU A 198 26.42 0.91 -17.25
N PHE A 199 25.45 1.83 -17.24
CA PHE A 199 25.29 2.83 -18.29
C PHE A 199 26.53 3.73 -18.42
N VAL A 200 27.08 4.22 -17.30
CA VAL A 200 28.30 5.03 -17.29
C VAL A 200 29.52 4.23 -17.73
N LEU A 201 29.66 2.99 -17.25
CA LEU A 201 30.80 2.13 -17.59
C LEU A 201 30.81 1.72 -19.07
N LYS A 202 29.64 1.51 -19.68
CA LYS A 202 29.50 1.16 -21.10
C LYS A 202 29.49 2.37 -22.04
N ALA A 203 29.44 3.60 -21.51
CA ALA A 203 29.38 4.79 -22.35
C ALA A 203 30.75 5.17 -22.96
N PRO A 204 30.80 5.55 -24.25
CA PRO A 204 32.05 5.95 -24.92
C PRO A 204 32.65 7.25 -24.34
N SER A 205 31.85 8.09 -23.68
CA SER A 205 32.29 9.28 -22.96
C SER A 205 31.60 9.34 -21.61
N LYS A 206 32.38 9.14 -20.53
CA LYS A 206 31.88 9.17 -19.14
C LYS A 206 31.27 10.52 -18.79
N THR A 207 31.85 11.62 -19.28
CA THR A 207 31.36 12.98 -19.02
C THR A 207 29.99 13.24 -19.65
N LYS A 208 29.76 12.80 -20.89
CA LYS A 208 28.44 12.90 -21.53
C LYS A 208 27.40 12.00 -20.87
N ALA A 209 27.79 10.81 -20.41
CA ALA A 209 26.90 9.91 -19.67
C ALA A 209 26.48 10.52 -18.33
N LEU A 210 27.43 11.04 -17.55
CA LEU A 210 27.17 11.74 -16.30
C LEU A 210 26.29 12.98 -16.51
N ALA A 211 26.53 13.76 -17.58
CA ALA A 211 25.69 14.91 -17.91
C ALA A 211 24.24 14.52 -18.21
N LYS A 212 24.01 13.40 -18.93
CA LYS A 212 22.65 12.89 -19.19
C LYS A 212 21.96 12.40 -17.92
N ILE A 213 22.69 11.72 -17.04
CA ILE A 213 22.16 11.31 -15.72
C ILE A 213 21.80 12.55 -14.90
N GLY A 214 22.69 13.54 -14.83
CA GLY A 214 22.46 14.79 -14.12
C GLY A 214 21.23 15.53 -14.65
N LEU A 215 21.05 15.60 -15.97
CA LEU A 215 19.86 16.17 -16.60
C LEU A 215 18.58 15.40 -16.20
N GLY A 216 18.63 14.06 -16.22
CA GLY A 216 17.51 13.21 -15.81
C GLY A 216 17.13 13.42 -14.35
N VAL A 217 18.11 13.43 -13.44
CA VAL A 217 17.91 13.68 -12.01
C VAL A 217 17.33 15.08 -11.79
N ALA A 218 17.88 16.10 -12.45
CA ALA A 218 17.37 17.47 -12.35
C ALA A 218 15.92 17.57 -12.85
N ALA A 219 15.57 16.89 -13.93
CA ALA A 219 14.20 16.82 -14.43
C ALA A 219 13.26 16.14 -13.42
N THR A 220 13.66 15.01 -12.83
CA THR A 220 12.86 14.33 -11.79
C THR A 220 12.66 15.21 -10.56
N ILE A 221 13.72 15.90 -10.11
CA ILE A 221 13.64 16.84 -8.98
C ILE A 221 12.70 18.01 -9.34
N ALA A 222 12.84 18.61 -10.52
CA ALA A 222 11.98 19.70 -10.97
C ALA A 222 10.51 19.29 -11.03
N VAL A 223 10.21 18.08 -11.51
CA VAL A 223 8.86 17.52 -11.49
C VAL A 223 8.35 17.32 -10.06
N ALA A 224 9.17 16.75 -9.17
CA ALA A 224 8.79 16.57 -7.76
C ALA A 224 8.53 17.91 -7.04
N PHE A 225 9.35 18.93 -7.29
CA PHE A 225 9.13 20.29 -6.82
C PHE A 225 7.88 20.91 -7.43
N GLY A 226 7.61 20.67 -8.72
CA GLY A 226 6.37 21.09 -9.39
C GLY A 226 5.14 20.50 -8.72
N PHE A 227 5.14 19.20 -8.41
CA PHE A 227 4.06 18.56 -7.65
C PHE A 227 3.90 19.12 -6.24
N ARG A 228 5.00 19.38 -5.52
CA ARG A 228 4.93 20.04 -4.21
C ARG A 228 4.42 21.47 -4.30
N PHE A 229 4.80 22.22 -5.34
CA PHE A 229 4.37 23.58 -5.55
C PHE A 229 2.89 23.66 -5.94
N ILE A 230 2.43 22.78 -6.83
CA ILE A 230 1.01 22.62 -7.16
C ILE A 230 0.23 22.19 -5.92
N GLY A 231 0.72 21.21 -5.17
CA GLY A 231 0.11 20.79 -3.91
C GLY A 231 0.01 21.93 -2.89
N HIS A 232 1.07 22.72 -2.73
CA HIS A 232 1.08 23.90 -1.86
C HIS A 232 0.16 25.01 -2.39
N TYR A 233 0.11 25.23 -3.71
CA TYR A 233 -0.75 26.22 -4.35
C TYR A 233 -2.23 25.88 -4.19
N PHE A 234 -2.61 24.61 -4.39
CA PHE A 234 -3.95 24.10 -4.10
C PHE A 234 -4.28 24.14 -2.61
N ASN A 235 -3.32 23.86 -1.72
CA ASN A 235 -3.56 23.94 -0.28
C ASN A 235 -3.72 25.40 0.20
N HIS A 236 -3.01 26.37 -0.38
CA HIS A 236 -3.15 27.79 -0.03
C HIS A 236 -4.35 28.49 -0.69
N HIS A 237 -4.75 28.10 -1.91
CA HIS A 237 -5.88 28.70 -2.63
C HIS A 237 -7.18 27.88 -2.54
N GLY A 238 -7.11 26.64 -2.05
CA GLY A 238 -8.26 25.76 -1.85
C GLY A 238 -9.09 26.08 -0.60
N HIS A 239 -8.50 26.76 0.39
CA HIS A 239 -9.24 27.18 1.59
C HIS A 239 -10.31 28.26 1.34
N HIS A 240 -10.37 28.85 0.14
CA HIS A 240 -11.39 29.85 -0.19
C HIS A 240 -12.32 29.47 -1.35
N LYS A 241 -12.15 28.32 -2.01
CA LYS A 241 -13.02 27.92 -3.13
C LYS A 241 -13.42 26.44 -3.19
N HIS A 242 -12.81 25.56 -2.39
CA HIS A 242 -13.15 24.13 -2.41
C HIS A 242 -14.14 23.68 -1.34
N ALA A 243 -14.53 24.56 -0.41
CA ALA A 243 -15.59 24.24 0.55
C ALA A 243 -16.98 24.07 -0.10
N GLU A 244 -17.19 24.59 -1.33
CA GLU A 244 -18.49 24.49 -2.02
C GLU A 244 -18.54 23.39 -3.11
N SER A 245 -17.40 22.88 -3.59
CA SER A 245 -17.40 21.93 -4.72
C SER A 245 -17.25 20.46 -4.33
N HIS A 246 -16.86 20.15 -3.09
CA HIS A 246 -16.71 18.76 -2.61
C HIS A 246 -18.03 18.14 -2.14
N LEU A 247 -19.12 18.91 -2.07
CA LEU A 247 -20.47 18.42 -1.75
C LEU A 247 -21.24 17.85 -2.95
N GLN A 248 -20.68 17.86 -4.18
CA GLN A 248 -21.42 17.44 -5.38
C GLN A 248 -20.84 16.23 -6.14
N ALA A 249 -19.71 15.65 -5.72
CA ALA A 249 -19.03 14.62 -6.53
C ALA A 249 -19.01 13.20 -5.92
N GLU A 250 -19.61 12.96 -4.76
CA GLU A 250 -19.71 11.62 -4.17
C GLU A 250 -21.17 11.28 -3.86
N VAL A 251 -22.02 11.33 -4.89
CA VAL A 251 -23.35 10.69 -4.91
C VAL A 251 -23.51 9.97 -6.24
N VAL A 252 -22.64 8.99 -6.50
CA VAL A 252 -22.93 7.91 -7.45
C VAL A 252 -22.31 6.64 -6.90
N THR A 253 -23.00 5.99 -5.96
CA THR A 253 -23.20 4.53 -5.90
C THR A 253 -23.97 4.18 -4.63
N GLY A 254 -25.06 3.43 -4.80
CA GLY A 254 -25.80 2.82 -3.70
C GLY A 254 -27.14 3.50 -3.44
N GLU A 255 -28.22 2.79 -3.73
CA GLU A 255 -29.52 3.03 -3.12
C GLU A 255 -29.36 3.09 -1.60
N ASP A 256 -29.57 4.26 -1.01
CA ASP A 256 -30.19 4.34 0.30
C ASP A 256 -30.91 5.68 0.43
N GLN A 257 -32.08 5.66 1.07
CA GLN A 257 -32.92 6.83 1.29
C GLN A 257 -32.30 7.74 2.36
N SER A 258 -31.18 8.40 2.08
CA SER A 258 -30.74 9.53 2.89
C SER A 258 -31.57 10.75 2.53
N VAL A 259 -32.30 11.26 3.51
CA VAL A 259 -32.95 12.56 3.43
C VAL A 259 -31.82 13.58 3.34
N THR A 260 -31.43 13.97 2.13
CA THR A 260 -30.46 15.05 1.91
C THR A 260 -31.08 16.33 2.49
N HIS A 261 -30.72 16.66 3.73
CA HIS A 261 -31.08 17.93 4.32
C HIS A 261 -30.33 19.04 3.58
N ASP A 262 -31.04 20.05 3.09
CA ASP A 262 -30.44 21.19 2.40
C ASP A 262 -29.59 22.00 3.40
N LEU A 263 -28.29 21.73 3.44
CA LEU A 263 -27.33 22.39 4.34
C LEU A 263 -27.09 23.88 4.00
N ASN A 264 -27.82 24.45 3.03
CA ASN A 264 -27.90 25.89 2.79
C ASN A 264 -28.86 26.62 3.74
N GLU A 265 -29.59 25.89 4.58
CA GLU A 265 -30.58 26.48 5.48
C GLU A 265 -29.92 27.27 6.62
N THR A 266 -30.35 28.53 6.78
CA THR A 266 -29.80 29.46 7.77
C THR A 266 -30.58 29.50 9.09
N GLU A 267 -31.71 28.80 9.17
CA GLU A 267 -32.55 28.77 10.36
C GLU A 267 -32.07 27.70 11.36
N PRO A 268 -31.71 28.08 12.61
CA PRO A 268 -31.23 27.13 13.62
C PRO A 268 -32.22 26.01 13.95
N GLU A 269 -33.52 26.28 13.90
CA GLU A 269 -34.57 25.32 14.27
C GLU A 269 -34.65 24.16 13.27
N THR A 270 -34.50 24.44 11.97
CA THR A 270 -34.53 23.39 10.95
C THR A 270 -33.31 22.49 11.05
N LEU A 271 -32.12 23.06 11.31
CA LEU A 271 -30.89 22.29 11.53
C LEU A 271 -30.96 21.44 12.80
N LEU A 272 -31.59 21.92 13.89
CA LEU A 272 -31.83 21.10 15.09
C LEU A 272 -32.76 19.92 14.80
N LYS A 273 -33.79 20.15 13.98
CA LYS A 273 -34.72 19.11 13.55
C LYS A 273 -34.03 18.07 12.67
N ALA A 274 -33.16 18.51 11.76
CA ALA A 274 -32.31 17.62 10.96
C ALA A 274 -31.40 16.77 11.85
N TYR A 275 -30.65 17.41 12.77
CA TYR A 275 -29.77 16.73 13.72
C TYR A 275 -30.48 15.60 14.49
N SER A 276 -31.72 15.85 14.93
CA SER A 276 -32.49 14.85 15.69
C SER A 276 -32.98 13.65 14.85
N LYS A 277 -33.11 13.82 13.53
CA LYS A 277 -33.62 12.81 12.60
C LYS A 277 -32.52 12.00 11.92
N THR A 278 -31.32 12.58 11.80
CA THR A 278 -30.16 11.93 11.20
C THR A 278 -29.68 10.78 12.07
N GLU A 279 -29.50 9.58 11.49
CA GLU A 279 -28.90 8.42 12.17
C GLU A 279 -27.38 8.37 11.99
N ASP A 280 -26.86 8.95 10.91
CA ASP A 280 -25.43 9.02 10.62
C ASP A 280 -24.70 10.02 11.54
N TRP A 281 -23.62 9.54 12.19
CA TRP A 281 -22.87 10.34 13.15
C TRP A 281 -22.01 11.43 12.51
N ALA A 282 -21.45 11.19 11.32
CA ALA A 282 -20.64 12.15 10.59
C ALA A 282 -21.52 13.30 10.08
N GLU A 283 -22.72 12.99 9.59
CA GLU A 283 -23.70 13.99 9.18
C GLU A 283 -24.17 14.85 10.36
N ARG A 284 -24.39 14.25 11.55
CA ARG A 284 -24.68 15.03 12.77
C ARG A 284 -23.54 15.98 13.15
N LEU A 285 -22.28 15.60 12.94
CA LEU A 285 -21.13 16.48 13.17
C LEU A 285 -21.13 17.65 12.18
N GLU A 286 -21.44 17.40 10.90
CA GLU A 286 -21.55 18.45 9.89
C GLU A 286 -22.68 19.45 10.21
N ILE A 287 -23.85 18.96 10.59
CA ILE A 287 -24.97 19.80 11.05
C ILE A 287 -24.54 20.62 12.27
N SER A 288 -23.79 20.03 13.21
CA SER A 288 -23.28 20.73 14.40
C SER A 288 -22.25 21.81 14.03
N ARG A 289 -21.38 21.57 13.04
CA ARG A 289 -20.44 22.58 12.49
C ARG A 289 -21.22 23.75 11.89
N LYS A 290 -22.25 23.46 11.07
CA LYS A 290 -23.10 24.49 10.48
C LYS A 290 -23.83 25.30 11.55
N LEU A 291 -24.45 24.62 12.53
CA LEU A 291 -25.07 25.28 13.68
C LEU A 291 -24.09 26.19 14.42
N THR A 292 -22.82 25.80 14.55
CA THR A 292 -21.79 26.62 15.21
C THR A 292 -21.51 27.93 14.46
N THR A 293 -21.64 27.94 13.13
CA THR A 293 -21.50 29.16 12.32
C THR A 293 -22.66 30.14 12.49
N ILE A 294 -23.85 29.65 12.82
CA ILE A 294 -25.07 30.46 12.99
C ILE A 294 -25.24 30.87 14.46
N ASN A 295 -25.19 29.89 15.36
CA ASN A 295 -25.25 30.05 16.80
C ASN A 295 -24.17 29.17 17.46
N LYS A 296 -23.08 29.84 17.85
CA LYS A 296 -21.89 29.21 18.41
C LYS A 296 -22.21 28.32 19.62
N LYS A 297 -23.00 28.80 20.57
CA LYS A 297 -23.36 28.06 21.79
C LYS A 297 -24.17 26.81 21.47
N LEU A 298 -25.13 26.93 20.55
CA LEU A 298 -26.01 25.83 20.16
C LEU A 298 -25.26 24.73 19.41
N GLY A 299 -24.42 25.09 18.43
CA GLY A 299 -23.63 24.11 17.68
C GLY A 299 -22.62 23.37 18.55
N LEU A 300 -21.90 24.08 19.43
CA LEU A 300 -20.95 23.46 20.35
C LEU A 300 -21.66 22.58 21.40
N SER A 301 -22.87 22.93 21.82
CA SER A 301 -23.69 22.06 22.67
C SER A 301 -24.02 20.72 21.99
N LYS A 302 -24.30 20.74 20.68
CA LYS A 302 -24.54 19.51 19.91
C LYS A 302 -23.28 18.68 19.70
N MET A 303 -22.12 19.32 19.54
CA MET A 303 -20.82 18.63 19.53
C MET A 303 -20.53 17.94 20.86
N VAL A 304 -20.79 18.60 22.00
CA VAL A 304 -20.64 17.95 23.32
C VAL A 304 -21.64 16.80 23.48
N GLN A 305 -22.87 16.93 22.96
CA GLN A 305 -23.82 15.83 22.93
C GLN A 305 -23.33 14.65 22.06
N LEU A 306 -22.67 14.90 20.93
CA LEU A 306 -22.07 13.86 20.10
C LEU A 306 -20.98 13.08 20.84
N LEU A 307 -20.13 13.75 21.62
CA LEU A 307 -19.12 13.05 22.43
C LEU A 307 -19.73 12.07 23.43
N LYS A 308 -20.96 12.33 23.89
CA LYS A 308 -21.67 11.47 24.85
C LYS A 308 -22.31 10.26 24.18
N GLU A 309 -22.82 10.41 22.97
CA GLU A 309 -23.64 9.39 22.32
C GLU A 309 -22.88 8.60 21.25
N CYS A 310 -21.82 9.16 20.66
CA CYS A 310 -21.11 8.55 19.54
C CYS A 310 -20.25 7.36 19.97
N PRO A 311 -20.44 6.16 19.40
CA PRO A 311 -19.66 4.98 19.77
C PRO A 311 -18.23 5.00 19.18
N TYR A 312 -17.98 5.77 18.12
CA TYR A 312 -16.76 5.68 17.31
C TYR A 312 -15.64 6.60 17.83
N PRO A 313 -14.47 6.05 18.25
CA PRO A 313 -13.37 6.87 18.77
C PRO A 313 -12.80 7.90 17.80
N PHE A 314 -12.68 7.54 16.51
CA PHE A 314 -12.13 8.44 15.49
C PHE A 314 -12.97 9.71 15.33
N LEU A 315 -14.30 9.58 15.38
CA LEU A 315 -15.21 10.71 15.24
C LEU A 315 -15.22 11.57 16.51
N ARG A 316 -15.07 10.94 17.69
CA ARG A 316 -14.89 11.66 18.95
C ARG A 316 -13.62 12.52 18.92
N GLU A 317 -12.52 12.04 18.38
CA GLU A 317 -11.30 12.86 18.18
C GLU A 317 -11.55 14.05 17.26
N GLU A 318 -12.28 13.86 16.16
CA GLU A 318 -12.61 14.95 15.24
C GLU A 318 -13.47 16.03 15.92
N VAL A 319 -14.45 15.61 16.72
CA VAL A 319 -15.28 16.52 17.53
C VAL A 319 -14.44 17.28 18.56
N LEU A 320 -13.49 16.61 19.23
CA LEU A 320 -12.59 17.24 20.20
C LEU A 320 -11.69 18.29 19.55
N GLN A 321 -11.17 18.02 18.35
CA GLN A 321 -10.37 18.99 17.60
C GLN A 321 -11.17 20.25 17.26
N GLU A 322 -12.44 20.10 16.87
CA GLU A 322 -13.33 21.24 16.64
C GLU A 322 -13.60 22.02 17.93
N ILE A 323 -13.96 21.34 19.03
CA ILE A 323 -14.19 22.02 20.32
C ILE A 323 -12.93 22.75 20.79
N LYS A 324 -11.74 22.16 20.60
CA LYS A 324 -10.44 22.75 20.95
C LYS A 324 -10.16 24.01 20.15
N LYS A 325 -10.57 24.07 18.87
CA LYS A 325 -10.45 25.26 18.03
C LYS A 325 -11.23 26.46 18.58
N TYR A 326 -12.37 26.22 19.23
CA TYR A 326 -13.20 27.29 19.80
C TYR A 326 -12.91 27.61 21.27
N SER A 327 -12.51 26.61 22.06
CA SER A 327 -12.20 26.75 23.49
C SER A 327 -10.76 27.17 23.76
N GLY A 328 -9.82 26.77 22.90
CA GLY A 328 -8.38 26.89 23.13
C GLY A 328 -7.87 26.03 24.29
N GLN A 329 -8.71 25.14 24.83
CA GLN A 329 -8.41 24.33 26.02
C GLN A 329 -8.51 22.83 25.69
N ASP A 330 -7.78 22.05 26.46
CA ASP A 330 -7.90 20.61 26.47
C ASP A 330 -8.65 20.19 27.74
N PHE A 331 -9.84 19.62 27.56
CA PHE A 331 -10.72 19.24 28.66
C PHE A 331 -10.38 17.87 29.26
N GLY A 332 -9.29 17.24 28.80
CA GLY A 332 -8.83 15.94 29.32
C GLY A 332 -9.79 14.79 29.01
N TYR A 333 -10.52 14.90 27.90
CA TYR A 333 -11.39 13.85 27.39
C TYR A 333 -10.56 12.80 26.63
N ASP A 334 -10.82 11.52 26.89
CA ASP A 334 -10.18 10.39 26.21
C ASP A 334 -11.19 9.70 25.27
N SER A 335 -10.90 9.75 23.96
CA SER A 335 -11.76 9.21 22.90
C SER A 335 -11.90 7.69 22.90
N LEU A 336 -11.03 6.96 23.60
CA LEU A 336 -11.11 5.50 23.71
C LEU A 336 -11.95 5.03 24.89
N LYS A 337 -12.25 5.92 25.83
CA LYS A 337 -12.94 5.61 27.08
C LYS A 337 -14.45 5.85 27.00
N ASP A 338 -15.18 5.25 27.92
CA ASP A 338 -16.64 5.41 28.00
C ASP A 338 -17.04 6.75 28.67
N PHE A 339 -18.36 6.96 28.79
CA PHE A 339 -18.90 8.18 29.38
C PHE A 339 -18.54 8.34 30.87
N GLU A 340 -18.56 7.26 31.64
CA GLU A 340 -18.32 7.32 33.10
C GLU A 340 -16.89 7.73 33.42
N GLU A 341 -15.92 7.22 32.66
CA GLU A 341 -14.52 7.63 32.80
C GLU A 341 -14.27 9.08 32.33
N ASN A 342 -15.10 9.59 31.41
CA ASN A 342 -15.00 10.95 30.87
C ASN A 342 -15.89 11.98 31.58
N LYS A 343 -16.62 11.61 32.63
CA LYS A 343 -17.63 12.45 33.28
C LYS A 343 -17.09 13.83 33.70
N LYS A 344 -15.87 13.87 34.24
CA LYS A 344 -15.22 15.12 34.65
C LYS A 344 -14.91 16.05 33.47
N ALA A 345 -14.53 15.48 32.33
CA ALA A 345 -14.28 16.26 31.11
C ALA A 345 -15.58 16.86 30.57
N PHE A 346 -16.69 16.10 30.61
CA PHE A 346 -18.02 16.62 30.25
C PHE A 346 -18.47 17.77 31.15
N GLU A 347 -18.34 17.64 32.47
CA GLU A 347 -18.70 18.71 33.41
C GLU A 347 -17.91 20.00 33.13
N GLN A 348 -16.62 19.88 32.77
CA GLN A 348 -15.80 21.04 32.38
C GLN A 348 -16.24 21.64 31.04
N MET A 349 -16.57 20.82 30.04
CA MET A 349 -17.09 21.29 28.76
C MET A 349 -18.45 21.99 28.93
N GLU A 350 -19.36 21.44 29.73
CA GLU A 350 -20.65 22.06 30.02
C GLU A 350 -20.50 23.39 30.76
N ALA A 351 -19.60 23.46 31.75
CA ALA A 351 -19.28 24.71 32.44
C ALA A 351 -18.73 25.76 31.46
N TRP A 352 -17.83 25.36 30.56
CA TRP A 352 -17.32 26.23 29.51
C TRP A 352 -18.41 26.70 28.54
N LEU A 353 -19.32 25.83 28.12
CA LEU A 353 -20.47 26.20 27.26
C LEU A 353 -21.35 27.27 27.90
N GLN A 354 -21.47 27.31 29.23
CA GLN A 354 -22.22 28.36 29.93
C GLN A 354 -21.53 29.72 29.90
N THR A 355 -20.21 29.76 29.71
CA THR A 355 -19.44 31.01 29.56
C THR A 355 -19.56 31.64 28.18
N LEU A 356 -20.09 30.90 27.20
CA LEU A 356 -20.34 31.42 25.86
C LEU A 356 -21.61 32.27 25.84
N ASN A 357 -21.48 33.51 25.36
CA ASN A 357 -22.59 34.42 25.08
C ASN A 357 -23.31 34.03 23.79
#